data_AF-G9KLS2-F1
#
_entry.id   AF-G9KLS2-F1
#
_cell.length_a   1.000
_cell.length_b   1.000
_cell.length_c   1.000
_cell.angle_alpha   90.00
_cell.angle_beta   90.00
_cell.angle_gamma   90.00
#
_symmetry.space_group_name_H-M   'P 1'
#
loop_
_entity.id
_entity.type
_entity.pdbx_description
1 polymer ?
#
loop_
_entity_poly.entity_id
_entity_poly.type
_entity_poly.pdbx_seq_one_letter_code
_entity_poly.pdbx_strand_id
1 'polypeptide(L)' 'RPVPKGATYGKPVHHGVNQLKFARSLQSVAEERAGRHCGALRVLNSYWVGEDSTYKFFEVILIDPFHKAIRRNP' A
#
# COMPACT_ATOMS: atom_id res chain seq x y z
N ARG A 1 14.31 -7.59 -1.38
CA ARG A 1 14.69 -7.64 0.06
C ARG A 1 15.82 -6.64 0.30
N PRO A 2 15.76 -5.79 1.33
CA PRO A 2 16.83 -4.85 1.63
C PRO A 2 17.98 -5.57 2.35
N VAL A 3 19.07 -5.87 1.63
CA VAL A 3 20.29 -6.48 2.19
C VAL A 3 21.51 -5.70 1.70
N PRO A 4 22.46 -5.34 2.58
CA PRO A 4 23.67 -4.62 2.18
C PRO A 4 24.42 -5.39 1.09
N LYS A 5 24.73 -4.71 -0.02
CA LYS A 5 25.45 -5.28 -1.19
C LYS A 5 24.83 -6.55 -1.79
N GLY A 6 23.55 -6.85 -1.50
CA GLY A 6 22.93 -8.10 -1.94
C GLY A 6 23.41 -9.35 -1.19
N ALA A 7 24.25 -9.20 -0.16
CA ALA A 7 24.86 -10.32 0.55
C ALA A 7 23.90 -10.89 1.60
N THR A 8 23.61 -12.18 1.48
CA THR A 8 22.61 -12.89 2.29
C THR A 8 23.26 -14.11 2.91
N TYR A 9 23.27 -14.19 4.24
CA TYR A 9 23.92 -15.28 4.97
C TYR A 9 22.94 -16.40 5.31
N GLY A 10 23.46 -17.56 5.70
CA GLY A 10 22.67 -18.73 6.08
C GLY A 10 22.37 -19.67 4.92
N LYS A 11 21.28 -20.45 5.04
CA LYS A 11 20.95 -21.53 4.10
C LYS A 11 20.70 -21.00 2.67
N PRO A 12 21.12 -21.72 1.61
CA PRO A 12 20.96 -21.30 0.20
C PRO A 12 19.51 -20.94 -0.19
N VAL A 13 18.52 -21.60 0.41
CA VAL A 13 17.09 -21.33 0.17
C VAL A 13 16.68 -19.88 0.45
N HIS A 14 17.42 -19.18 1.33
CA HIS A 14 17.14 -17.78 1.69
C HIS A 14 18.02 -16.79 0.94
N HIS A 15 18.72 -17.19 -0.13
CA HIS A 15 19.65 -16.29 -0.84
C HIS A 15 18.99 -15.38 -1.88
N GLY A 16 17.71 -15.58 -2.22
CA GLY A 16 17.00 -14.76 -3.22
C GLY A 16 16.90 -13.26 -2.84
N VAL A 17 17.19 -12.36 -3.78
CA VAL A 17 17.12 -10.89 -3.55
C VAL A 17 16.19 -10.18 -4.55
N ASN A 18 16.42 -10.39 -5.86
CA ASN A 18 15.80 -9.59 -6.93
C ASN A 18 14.41 -10.06 -7.37
N GLN A 19 14.16 -11.37 -7.35
CA GLN A 19 12.90 -11.97 -7.85
C GLN A 19 11.81 -12.10 -6.77
N LEU A 20 12.03 -11.51 -5.60
CA LEU A 20 11.06 -11.52 -4.52
C LEU A 20 9.90 -10.59 -4.87
N LYS A 21 8.69 -11.15 -4.95
CA LYS A 21 7.45 -10.38 -5.10
C LYS A 21 6.93 -9.99 -3.72
N PHE A 22 6.36 -8.79 -3.61
CA PHE A 22 5.71 -8.40 -2.37
C PHE A 22 4.45 -9.24 -2.15
N ALA A 23 4.19 -9.64 -0.90
CA ALA A 23 3.04 -10.50 -0.58
C ALA A 23 1.70 -9.77 -0.72
N ARG A 24 1.67 -8.45 -0.54
CA ARG A 24 0.46 -7.63 -0.66
C ARG A 24 0.37 -7.02 -2.06
N SER A 25 -0.86 -6.74 -2.50
CA SER A 25 -1.10 -6.04 -3.76
C SER A 25 -0.59 -4.60 -3.71
N LEU A 26 -0.27 -4.03 -4.88
CA LEU A 26 0.10 -2.61 -4.99
C LEU A 26 -1.03 -1.68 -4.56
N GLN A 27 -2.28 -2.12 -4.76
CA GLN A 27 -3.48 -1.42 -4.30
C GLN A 27 -3.50 -1.28 -2.77
N SER A 28 -3.26 -2.38 -2.04
CA SER A 28 -3.17 -2.37 -0.56
C SER A 28 -2.03 -1.47 -0.06
N VAL A 29 -0.91 -1.43 -0.79
CA VAL A 29 0.20 -0.51 -0.47
C VAL A 29 -0.21 0.96 -0.67
N ALA A 30 -0.97 1.26 -1.72
CA ALA A 30 -1.48 2.62 -1.97
C ALA A 30 -2.45 3.06 -0.86
N GLU A 31 -3.39 2.19 -0.46
CA GLU A 31 -4.31 2.44 0.65
C GLU A 31 -3.58 2.71 1.96
N GLU A 32 -2.57 1.90 2.31
CA GLU A 32 -1.78 2.09 3.53
C GLU A 32 -1.01 3.42 3.51
N ARG A 33 -0.43 3.79 2.36
CA ARG A 33 0.28 5.06 2.20
C ARG A 33 -0.67 6.25 2.35
N ALA A 34 -1.85 6.20 1.72
CA ALA A 34 -2.86 7.24 1.83
C ALA A 34 -3.39 7.36 3.27
N GLY A 35 -3.71 6.24 3.92
CA GLY A 35 -4.18 6.22 5.31
C GLY A 35 -3.12 6.73 6.30
N ARG A 36 -1.84 6.46 6.06
CA ARG A 36 -0.74 6.99 6.88
C ARG A 36 -0.57 8.50 6.69
N HIS A 37 -0.74 9.00 5.47
CA HIS A 37 -0.67 10.42 5.17
C HIS A 37 -1.87 11.18 5.77
N CYS A 38 -3.08 10.62 5.64
CA CYS A 38 -4.33 11.19 6.11
C CYS A 38 -4.83 10.52 7.40
N GLY A 39 -4.02 10.51 8.47
CA GLY A 39 -4.28 9.71 9.68
C GLY A 39 -5.60 10.00 10.43
N ALA A 40 -6.19 11.18 10.26
CA ALA A 40 -7.50 11.53 10.83
C ALA A 40 -8.67 10.86 10.08
N LEU A 41 -8.47 10.48 8.82
CA LEU A 41 -9.48 9.87 7.97
C LEU A 41 -9.44 8.33 8.09
N ARG A 42 -10.44 7.66 7.50
CA ARG A 42 -10.52 6.20 7.42
C ARG A 42 -10.61 5.78 5.96
N VAL A 43 -9.77 4.83 5.55
CA VAL A 43 -9.82 4.25 4.20
C VAL A 43 -11.04 3.34 4.11
N LEU A 44 -11.89 3.55 3.11
CA LEU A 44 -13.04 2.70 2.82
C LEU A 44 -12.69 1.63 1.78
N ASN A 45 -12.23 2.07 0.62
CA ASN A 45 -11.87 1.22 -0.51
C ASN A 45 -10.99 2.03 -1.48
N SER A 46 -10.52 1.39 -2.54
CA SER A 46 -9.81 2.04 -3.64
C SER A 46 -10.13 1.39 -4.99
N TYR A 47 -9.81 2.08 -6.08
CA TYR A 47 -9.92 1.52 -7.43
C TYR A 47 -8.74 1.93 -8.31
N TRP A 48 -8.50 1.12 -9.35
CA TRP A 48 -7.48 1.38 -10.35
C TRP A 48 -7.93 2.49 -11.30
N VAL A 49 -7.02 3.41 -11.60
CA VAL A 49 -7.27 4.56 -12.47
C VAL A 49 -6.48 4.46 -13.76
N GLY A 50 -5.24 3.99 -13.67
CA GLY A 50 -4.32 3.97 -14.80
C GLY A 50 -3.00 3.34 -14.41
N GLU A 51 -2.18 3.04 -15.41
CA GLU A 51 -0.79 2.66 -15.22
C GLU A 51 0.08 3.26 -16.32
N ASP A 52 1.32 3.57 -15.96
CA ASP A 52 2.38 3.88 -16.90
C ASP A 52 3.47 2.80 -16.81
N SER A 53 4.62 3.00 -17.47
CA SER A 53 5.72 2.04 -17.47
C SER A 53 6.38 1.84 -16.10
N THR A 54 6.17 2.75 -15.15
CA THR A 54 6.88 2.85 -13.87
C THR A 54 5.95 2.70 -12.66
N TYR A 55 4.73 3.20 -12.76
CA TYR A 55 3.79 3.34 -11.66
C TYR A 55 2.38 2.84 -12.03
N LYS A 56 1.66 2.39 -11.00
CA LYS A 56 0.23 2.13 -11.05
C LYS A 56 -0.49 3.15 -10.17
N PHE A 57 -1.54 3.75 -10.70
CA PHE A 57 -2.30 4.79 -10.04
C PHE A 57 -3.61 4.22 -9.50
N PHE A 58 -3.90 4.54 -8.24
CA PHE A 58 -5.12 4.16 -7.55
C PHE A 58 -5.75 5.38 -6.90
N GLU A 59 -7.06 5.52 -7.01
CA GLU A 59 -7.84 6.48 -6.25
C GLU A 59 -8.34 5.81 -4.97
N VAL A 60 -8.03 6.40 -3.82
CA VAL A 60 -8.37 5.88 -2.50
C VAL A 60 -9.51 6.70 -1.90
N ILE A 61 -10.59 6.03 -1.55
CA ILE A 61 -11.77 6.65 -0.94
C ILE A 61 -11.53 6.75 0.58
N LEU A 62 -11.51 7.98 1.08
CA LEU A 62 -11.30 8.30 2.49
C LEU A 62 -12.57 8.91 3.09
N ILE A 63 -12.88 8.55 4.32
CA ILE A 63 -14.03 9.04 5.09
C ILE A 63 -13.52 9.84 6.29
N ASP A 64 -14.10 11.01 6.53
CA ASP A 64 -13.92 11.76 7.78
C ASP A 64 -14.93 11.28 8.84
N PRO A 65 -14.50 10.54 9.89
CA PRO A 65 -15.39 10.07 10.94
C PRO A 65 -15.91 11.20 11.85
N PHE A 66 -15.29 12.39 11.84
CA PHE A 66 -15.74 13.53 12.64
C PHE A 66 -16.80 14.38 11.94
N HIS A 67 -16.99 14.18 10.64
CA HIS A 67 -17.95 14.94 9.85
C HIS A 67 -19.41 14.60 10.23
N LYS A 68 -20.23 15.63 10.47
CA LYS A 68 -21.63 15.46 10.94
C LYS A 68 -22.48 14.66 9.97
N ALA A 69 -22.29 14.80 8.65
CA ALA A 69 -23.06 14.05 7.67
C ALA A 69 -22.70 12.54 7.68
N ILE A 70 -21.45 12.20 7.97
CA ILE A 70 -21.02 10.80 8.13
C ILE A 70 -21.56 10.22 9.44
N ARG A 71 -21.47 10.98 10.54
CA ARG A 71 -21.90 10.51 11.88
C ARG A 71 -23.40 10.31 12.04
N ARG A 72 -24.22 11.03 11.28
CA ARG A 72 -25.69 10.99 11.37
C ARG A 72 -26.31 10.05 10.35
N ASN A 73 -25.51 9.49 9.43
CA ASN A 73 -25.97 8.58 8.40
C ASN A 73 -25.71 7.14 8.87
N PRO A 74 -26.76 6.33 9.13
CA PRO A 74 -26.61 4.93 9.57
C PRO A 74 -26.09 4.00 8.46
#